data_AF-A0A267GG62-F1
#
_entry.id   AF-A0A267GG62-F1
#
_cell.length_a   1.000
_cell.length_b   1.000
_cell.length_c   1.000
_cell.angle_alpha   90.00
_cell.angle_beta   90.00
_cell.angle_gamma   90.00
#
_symmetry.space_group_name_H-M   'P 1'
#
loop_
_entity.id
_entity.type
_entity.pdbx_description
1 polymer ?
#
loop_
_entity_poly.entity_id
_entity_poly.type
_entity_poly.pdbx_seq_one_letter_code
_entity_poly.pdbx_strand_id
1 'polypeptide(L)'
;DVSMEEYFRTTFEDKLLVKMPEREDDHLTSATRLLEKKREMMEVETALSAQKEEFQMKMESLQQRREELEKKEHQLKESLLKFDRFLKETDAKRVRAVKKAGDERAYRRQKEQEIVEIQGEMRVYSQLRERLKALSDRYERYQKFLEKVIEESNEFTEVREVMDRYETLSSTKKDLKRREDRNQETVEGHKSEQSRYKESKANEVLSQNNVLSGLRERLDESASRALQCEAEWTQVKNSVADRTLQLGMIRVATHNLCQLVSRYRDQGDDIDLDDEVLQVTSEQLARVQQFVLDLTAITDRVARGAIEVDEESDY
;
A
#
# COMPACT_ATOMS: atom_id res chain seq x y z
N ASP A 1 100.51 26.45 -65.16
CA ASP A 1 100.77 27.89 -65.13
C ASP A 1 102.04 28.23 -65.88
N VAL A 2 101.90 28.47 -67.18
CA VAL A 2 102.84 29.33 -67.91
C VAL A 2 102.70 30.69 -67.24
N SER A 3 103.78 31.21 -66.67
CA SER A 3 103.75 32.51 -65.98
C SER A 3 103.12 33.53 -66.94
N MET A 4 102.25 34.39 -66.43
CA MET A 4 101.66 35.46 -67.25
C MET A 4 102.77 36.27 -67.96
N GLU A 5 103.93 36.35 -67.32
CA GLU A 5 105.18 36.91 -67.83
C GLU A 5 105.78 36.14 -69.02
N GLU A 6 105.67 34.81 -69.03
CA GLU A 6 106.17 33.92 -70.09
C GLU A 6 105.24 33.90 -71.31
N TYR A 7 103.92 34.01 -71.09
CA TYR A 7 102.91 34.20 -72.14
C TYR A 7 103.04 35.57 -72.81
N PHE A 8 103.23 36.64 -72.02
CA PHE A 8 103.52 37.97 -72.58
C PHE A 8 104.87 37.99 -73.30
N ARG A 9 105.90 37.30 -72.80
CA ARG A 9 107.20 37.18 -73.49
C ARG A 9 107.08 36.51 -74.86
N THR A 10 106.45 35.33 -74.92
CA THR A 10 106.27 34.60 -76.20
C THR A 10 105.37 35.35 -77.17
N THR A 11 104.28 35.95 -76.71
CA THR A 11 103.39 36.72 -77.61
C THR A 11 103.98 38.04 -78.08
N PHE A 12 104.89 38.65 -77.29
CA PHE A 12 105.64 39.84 -77.69
C PHE A 12 106.75 39.47 -78.70
N GLU A 13 107.44 38.35 -78.48
CA GLU A 13 108.41 37.79 -79.42
C GLU A 13 107.74 37.42 -80.76
N ASP A 14 106.60 36.72 -80.76
CA ASP A 14 105.93 36.28 -82.00
C ASP A 14 105.25 37.40 -82.79
N LYS A 15 104.82 38.50 -82.15
CA LYS A 15 104.02 39.56 -82.81
C LYS A 15 104.77 40.85 -83.10
N LEU A 16 105.86 41.16 -82.39
CA LEU A 16 106.64 42.38 -82.61
C LEU A 16 107.89 42.15 -83.47
N LEU A 17 108.37 40.90 -83.60
CA LEU A 17 109.39 40.54 -84.58
C LEU A 17 108.74 40.40 -85.96
N VAL A 18 108.52 41.53 -86.62
CA VAL A 18 108.39 41.57 -88.08
C VAL A 18 109.62 40.85 -88.64
N LYS A 19 109.44 39.67 -89.25
CA LYS A 19 110.51 39.00 -90.00
C LYS A 19 111.04 39.99 -91.03
N MET A 20 112.22 40.56 -90.78
CA MET A 20 112.92 41.39 -91.75
C MET A 20 113.21 40.50 -92.98
N PRO A 21 112.78 40.88 -94.19
CA PRO A 21 113.12 40.13 -95.40
C PRO A 21 114.64 40.00 -95.57
N GLU A 22 115.10 38.82 -96.00
CA GLU A 22 116.50 38.56 -96.29
C GLU A 22 117.00 39.46 -97.44
N ARG A 23 118.24 39.93 -97.30
CA ARG A 23 118.89 40.94 -98.16
C ARG A 23 119.37 40.34 -99.48
N GLU A 24 118.85 40.85 -100.58
CA GLU A 24 119.55 40.87 -101.88
C GLU A 24 119.35 42.28 -102.44
N ASP A 25 120.40 43.13 -102.46
CA ASP A 25 120.47 44.35 -103.27
C ASP A 25 121.86 44.99 -103.12
N ASP A 26 122.86 44.33 -103.72
CA ASP A 26 124.10 44.98 -104.14
C ASP A 26 123.76 45.86 -105.35
N HIS A 27 124.11 47.16 -105.28
CA HIS A 27 123.97 48.22 -106.31
C HIS A 27 122.83 49.24 -106.18
N LEU A 28 122.65 49.88 -105.01
CA LEU A 28 121.85 51.12 -104.86
C LEU A 28 122.60 52.24 -104.09
N THR A 29 122.42 53.50 -104.53
CA THR A 29 123.11 54.72 -104.05
C THR A 29 122.68 55.16 -102.63
N SER A 30 123.53 55.88 -101.89
CA SER A 30 123.28 56.31 -100.50
C SER A 30 121.99 57.11 -100.28
N ALA A 31 121.53 57.85 -101.29
CA ALA A 31 120.28 58.61 -101.26
C ALA A 31 119.02 57.73 -101.31
N THR A 32 119.04 56.63 -102.06
CA THR A 32 117.90 55.69 -102.15
C THR A 32 117.76 54.83 -100.90
N ARG A 33 118.87 54.38 -100.28
CA ARG A 33 118.84 53.69 -98.97
C ARG A 33 118.20 54.52 -97.85
N LEU A 34 118.45 55.83 -97.85
CA LEU A 34 117.87 56.73 -96.84
C LEU A 34 116.36 56.92 -97.05
N LEU A 35 115.90 56.93 -98.30
CA LEU A 35 114.48 56.99 -98.64
C LEU A 35 113.77 55.68 -98.31
N GLU A 36 114.38 54.53 -98.58
CA GLU A 36 113.85 53.22 -98.18
C GLU A 36 113.78 53.08 -96.66
N LYS A 37 114.83 53.46 -95.93
CA LYS A 37 114.79 53.45 -94.45
C LYS A 37 113.75 54.40 -93.87
N LYS A 38 113.51 55.56 -94.50
CA LYS A 38 112.43 56.47 -94.11
C LYS A 38 111.04 55.88 -94.42
N ARG A 39 110.91 55.18 -95.54
CA ARG A 39 109.68 54.49 -95.92
C ARG A 39 109.39 53.32 -94.97
N GLU A 40 110.37 52.47 -94.68
CA GLU A 40 110.25 51.38 -93.70
C GLU A 40 109.91 51.91 -92.31
N MET A 41 110.55 53.00 -91.87
CA MET A 41 110.24 53.64 -90.59
C MET A 41 108.79 54.14 -90.55
N MET A 42 108.32 54.76 -91.65
CA MET A 42 106.92 55.21 -91.77
C MET A 42 105.94 54.03 -91.84
N GLU A 43 106.29 52.92 -92.50
CA GLU A 43 105.48 51.70 -92.55
C GLU A 43 105.40 51.03 -91.16
N VAL A 44 106.50 50.99 -90.39
CA VAL A 44 106.50 50.48 -89.02
C VAL A 44 105.76 51.42 -88.07
N GLU A 45 105.90 52.74 -88.23
CA GLU A 45 105.20 53.73 -87.42
C GLU A 45 103.69 53.72 -87.68
N THR A 46 103.27 53.56 -88.94
CA THR A 46 101.86 53.38 -89.30
C THR A 46 101.30 52.05 -88.80
N ALA A 47 102.04 50.94 -88.91
CA ALA A 47 101.64 49.63 -88.35
C ALA A 47 101.54 49.66 -86.81
N LEU A 48 102.48 50.31 -86.14
CA LEU A 48 102.46 50.50 -84.69
C LEU A 48 101.29 51.40 -84.25
N SER A 49 100.99 52.44 -85.02
CA SER A 49 99.80 53.29 -84.79
C SER A 49 98.51 52.49 -84.92
N ALA A 50 98.38 51.67 -85.98
CA ALA A 50 97.23 50.78 -86.17
C ALA A 50 97.09 49.75 -85.03
N GLN A 51 98.19 49.16 -84.56
CA GLN A 51 98.16 48.21 -83.45
C GLN A 51 97.78 48.88 -82.12
N LYS A 52 98.25 50.12 -81.87
CA LYS A 52 97.84 50.93 -80.72
C LYS A 52 96.35 51.27 -80.77
N GLU A 53 95.82 51.65 -81.93
CA GLU A 53 94.39 51.89 -82.12
C GLU A 53 93.57 50.61 -81.90
N GLU A 54 93.99 49.48 -82.46
CA GLU A 54 93.31 48.19 -82.21
C GLU A 54 93.31 47.79 -80.74
N PHE A 55 94.44 47.96 -80.05
CA PHE A 55 94.53 47.66 -78.63
C PHE A 55 93.65 48.59 -77.81
N GLN A 56 93.64 49.88 -78.16
CA GLN A 56 92.77 50.88 -77.54
C GLN A 56 91.28 50.52 -77.73
N MET A 57 90.86 50.18 -78.95
CA MET A 57 89.49 49.72 -79.21
C MET A 57 89.12 48.46 -78.42
N LYS A 58 90.03 47.49 -78.31
CA LYS A 58 89.82 46.26 -77.52
C LYS A 58 89.72 46.57 -76.03
N MET A 59 90.55 47.48 -75.51
CA MET A 59 90.49 47.91 -74.12
C MET A 59 89.21 48.66 -73.81
N GLU A 60 88.76 49.55 -74.69
CA GLU A 60 87.47 50.25 -74.55
C GLU A 60 86.29 49.27 -74.57
N SER A 61 86.30 48.27 -75.45
CA SER A 61 85.26 47.23 -75.49
C SER A 61 85.24 46.36 -74.22
N LEU A 62 86.41 45.97 -73.72
CA LEU A 62 86.51 45.20 -72.47
C LEU A 62 86.08 46.04 -71.26
N GLN A 63 86.43 47.32 -71.24
CA GLN A 63 86.01 48.26 -70.20
C GLN A 63 84.48 48.41 -70.20
N GLN A 64 83.86 48.65 -71.35
CA GLN A 64 82.40 48.70 -71.49
C GLN A 64 81.75 47.39 -71.01
N ARG A 65 82.31 46.23 -71.39
CA ARG A 65 81.77 44.94 -70.97
C ARG A 65 81.91 44.68 -69.48
N ARG A 66 82.99 45.13 -68.84
CA ARG A 66 83.15 45.10 -67.37
C ARG A 66 82.09 45.96 -66.69
N GLU A 67 81.92 47.20 -67.15
CA GLU A 67 80.91 48.11 -66.60
C GLU A 67 79.48 47.59 -66.77
N GLU A 68 79.16 46.95 -67.90
CA GLU A 68 77.87 46.28 -68.09
C GLU A 68 77.66 45.10 -67.14
N LEU A 69 78.71 44.31 -66.89
CA LEU A 69 78.66 43.15 -66.02
C LEU A 69 78.48 43.58 -64.56
N GLU A 70 79.18 44.63 -64.13
CA GLU A 70 78.98 45.26 -62.81
C GLU A 70 77.56 45.81 -62.65
N LYS A 71 77.01 46.49 -63.68
CA LYS A 71 75.61 46.96 -63.66
C LYS A 71 74.63 45.80 -63.52
N LYS A 72 74.81 44.71 -64.28
CA LYS A 72 73.97 43.51 -64.18
C LYS A 72 74.08 42.83 -62.82
N GLU A 73 75.29 42.74 -62.27
CA GLU A 73 75.52 42.20 -60.93
C GLU A 73 74.79 43.04 -59.86
N HIS A 74 74.88 44.37 -59.95
CA HIS A 74 74.17 45.27 -59.03
C HIS A 74 72.65 45.10 -59.12
N GLN A 75 72.10 45.06 -60.35
CA GLN A 75 70.67 44.81 -60.59
C GLN A 75 70.22 43.47 -60.02
N LEU A 76 71.04 42.41 -60.19
CA LEU A 76 70.72 41.09 -59.65
C LEU A 76 70.71 41.11 -58.12
N LYS A 77 71.71 41.71 -57.48
CA LYS A 77 71.77 41.87 -56.02
C LYS A 77 70.55 42.63 -55.50
N GLU A 78 70.15 43.73 -56.14
CA GLU A 78 68.94 44.45 -55.77
C GLU A 78 67.68 43.61 -55.94
N SER A 79 67.58 42.85 -57.03
CA SER A 79 66.43 41.98 -57.27
C SER A 79 66.31 40.89 -56.21
N LEU A 80 67.43 40.29 -55.77
CA LEU A 80 67.46 39.29 -54.70
C LEU A 80 66.97 39.87 -53.38
N LEU A 81 67.39 41.10 -53.02
CA LEU A 81 66.90 41.78 -51.83
C LEU A 81 65.40 42.06 -51.91
N LYS A 82 64.89 42.47 -53.08
CA LYS A 82 63.45 42.66 -53.33
C LYS A 82 62.68 41.35 -53.19
N PHE A 83 63.20 40.25 -53.73
CA PHE A 83 62.57 38.92 -53.64
C PHE A 83 62.58 38.37 -52.21
N ASP A 84 63.69 38.49 -51.48
CA ASP A 84 63.75 38.07 -50.08
C ASP A 84 62.76 38.86 -49.22
N ARG A 85 62.68 40.18 -49.43
CA ARG A 85 61.67 41.02 -48.78
C ARG A 85 60.24 40.59 -49.13
N PHE A 86 59.97 40.34 -50.41
CA PHE A 86 58.66 39.86 -50.87
C PHE A 86 58.27 38.52 -50.26
N LEU A 87 59.20 37.56 -50.18
CA LEU A 87 58.96 36.26 -49.56
C LEU A 87 58.65 36.41 -48.08
N LYS A 88 59.45 37.18 -47.33
CA LYS A 88 59.21 37.48 -45.91
C LYS A 88 57.85 38.13 -45.67
N GLU A 89 57.48 39.13 -46.47
CA GLU A 89 56.20 39.81 -46.37
C GLU A 89 55.02 38.89 -46.71
N THR A 90 55.18 38.04 -47.73
CA THR A 90 54.16 37.08 -48.16
C THR A 90 53.95 35.98 -47.13
N ASP A 91 55.03 35.41 -46.58
CA ASP A 91 54.92 34.44 -45.50
C ASP A 91 54.32 35.08 -44.24
N ALA A 92 54.69 36.32 -43.90
CA ALA A 92 54.06 37.03 -42.80
C ALA A 92 52.56 37.27 -43.03
N LYS A 93 52.13 37.56 -44.27
CA LYS A 93 50.71 37.65 -44.65
C LYS A 93 50.02 36.29 -44.52
N ARG A 94 50.65 35.21 -45.00
CA ARG A 94 50.13 33.83 -44.92
C ARG A 94 49.95 33.39 -43.48
N VAL A 95 50.96 33.56 -42.63
CA VAL A 95 50.91 33.21 -41.20
C VAL A 95 49.79 34.00 -40.49
N ARG A 96 49.67 35.31 -40.74
CA ARG A 96 48.59 36.12 -40.17
C ARG A 96 47.20 35.65 -40.63
N ALA A 97 47.05 35.35 -41.92
CA ALA A 97 45.78 34.86 -42.47
C ALA A 97 45.40 33.50 -41.87
N VAL A 98 46.35 32.58 -41.75
CA VAL A 98 46.15 31.26 -41.13
C VAL A 98 45.77 31.40 -39.66
N LYS A 99 46.50 32.24 -38.90
CA LYS A 99 46.19 32.50 -37.48
C LYS A 99 44.79 33.07 -37.33
N LYS A 100 44.45 34.12 -38.08
CA LYS A 100 43.12 34.75 -38.04
C LYS A 100 42.01 33.75 -38.40
N ALA A 101 42.23 32.89 -39.40
CA ALA A 101 41.27 31.85 -39.76
C ALA A 101 41.14 30.78 -38.65
N GLY A 102 42.22 30.46 -37.95
CA GLY A 102 42.22 29.58 -36.78
C GLY A 102 41.41 30.16 -35.62
N ASP A 103 41.71 31.41 -35.25
CA ASP A 103 41.03 32.14 -34.19
C ASP A 103 39.51 32.26 -34.48
N GLU A 104 39.14 32.60 -35.71
CA GLU A 104 37.74 32.69 -36.16
C GLU A 104 37.01 31.34 -36.11
N ARG A 105 37.69 30.24 -36.47
CA ARG A 105 37.12 28.89 -36.35
C ARG A 105 36.92 28.49 -34.90
N ALA A 106 37.87 28.83 -34.02
CA ALA A 106 37.75 28.55 -32.58
C ALA A 106 36.59 29.36 -31.98
N TYR A 107 36.48 30.64 -32.32
CA TYR A 107 35.39 31.51 -31.88
C TYR A 107 34.02 30.99 -32.34
N ARG A 108 33.90 30.58 -33.61
CA ARG A 108 32.67 29.95 -34.11
C ARG A 108 32.29 28.70 -33.35
N ARG A 109 33.24 27.79 -33.07
CA ARG A 109 32.96 26.57 -32.28
C ARG A 109 32.44 26.90 -30.88
N GLN A 110 33.03 27.91 -30.23
CA GLN A 110 32.55 28.36 -28.91
C GLN A 110 31.09 28.85 -28.99
N LYS A 111 30.78 29.70 -29.97
CA LYS A 111 29.40 30.19 -30.16
C LYS A 111 28.41 29.10 -30.53
N GLU A 112 28.84 28.11 -31.29
CA GLU A 112 28.00 26.98 -31.67
C GLU A 112 27.68 26.08 -30.46
N GLN A 113 28.63 25.91 -29.53
CA GLN A 113 28.38 25.25 -28.24
C GLN A 113 27.38 26.05 -27.39
N GLU A 114 27.59 27.37 -27.23
CA GLU A 114 26.65 28.25 -26.51
C GLU A 114 25.22 28.18 -27.10
N ILE A 115 25.09 28.14 -28.43
CA ILE A 115 23.80 28.00 -29.11
C ILE A 115 23.13 26.67 -28.74
N VAL A 116 23.88 25.56 -28.73
CA VAL A 116 23.33 24.24 -28.38
C VAL A 116 22.87 24.21 -26.92
N GLU A 117 23.64 24.80 -26.01
CA GLU A 117 23.29 24.91 -24.58
C GLU A 117 21.99 25.70 -24.40
N ILE A 118 21.92 26.91 -24.98
CA ILE A 118 20.73 27.78 -24.88
C ILE A 118 19.52 27.11 -25.54
N GLN A 119 19.69 26.43 -26.68
CA GLN A 119 18.59 25.68 -27.31
C GLN A 119 18.11 24.52 -26.42
N GLY A 120 19.01 23.86 -25.69
CA GLY A 120 18.67 22.86 -24.70
C GLY A 120 17.79 23.44 -23.59
N GLU A 121 18.22 24.56 -22.99
CA GLU A 121 17.46 25.26 -21.96
C GLU A 121 16.09 25.73 -22.46
N MET A 122 16.02 26.32 -23.66
CA MET A 122 14.77 26.74 -24.28
C MET A 122 13.77 25.58 -24.45
N ARG A 123 14.25 24.38 -24.79
CA ARG A 123 13.40 23.19 -24.89
C ARG A 123 12.85 22.78 -23.54
N VAL A 124 13.67 22.78 -22.48
CA VAL A 124 13.24 22.47 -21.11
C VAL A 124 12.16 23.46 -20.64
N TYR A 125 12.39 24.76 -20.81
CA TYR A 125 11.41 25.79 -20.44
C TYR A 125 10.13 25.71 -21.28
N SER A 126 10.22 25.36 -22.56
CA SER A 126 9.05 25.17 -23.41
C SER A 126 8.20 23.98 -22.94
N GLN A 127 8.82 22.85 -22.61
CA GLN A 127 8.12 21.68 -22.05
C GLN A 127 7.47 22.01 -20.70
N LEU A 128 8.16 22.74 -19.82
CA LEU A 128 7.60 23.18 -18.54
C LEU A 128 6.38 24.08 -18.76
N ARG A 129 6.47 25.03 -19.69
CA ARG A 129 5.36 25.92 -20.06
C ARG A 129 4.16 25.13 -20.61
N GLU A 130 4.38 24.18 -21.51
CA GLU A 130 3.32 23.33 -22.04
C GLU A 130 2.64 22.51 -20.96
N ARG A 131 3.42 21.93 -20.04
CA ARG A 131 2.90 21.19 -18.88
C ARG A 131 2.05 22.07 -17.97
N LEU A 132 2.52 23.28 -17.65
CA LEU A 132 1.79 24.23 -16.82
C LEU A 132 0.51 24.71 -17.51
N LYS A 133 0.56 24.94 -18.83
CA LYS A 133 -0.62 25.29 -19.62
C LYS A 133 -1.65 24.17 -19.61
N ALA A 134 -1.25 22.92 -19.87
CA ALA A 134 -2.15 21.78 -19.81
C ALA A 134 -2.80 21.62 -18.42
N LEU A 135 -2.04 21.90 -17.35
CA LEU A 135 -2.56 21.89 -15.99
C LEU A 135 -3.59 23.00 -15.76
N SER A 136 -3.28 24.22 -16.23
CA SER A 136 -4.19 25.37 -16.19
C SER A 136 -5.50 25.08 -16.94
N ASP A 137 -5.41 24.59 -18.18
CA ASP A 137 -6.57 24.25 -19.02
C ASP A 137 -7.44 23.16 -18.35
N ARG A 138 -6.80 22.19 -17.69
CA ARG A 138 -7.51 21.17 -16.91
C ARG A 138 -8.25 21.76 -15.70
N TYR A 139 -7.68 22.77 -15.05
CA TYR A 139 -8.28 23.41 -13.87
C TYR A 139 -9.30 24.51 -14.21
N GLU A 140 -9.23 25.08 -15.41
CA GLU A 140 -10.12 26.14 -15.89
C GLU A 140 -11.61 25.73 -15.77
N ARG A 141 -11.96 24.49 -16.11
CA ARG A 141 -13.33 23.98 -15.95
C ARG A 141 -13.83 23.97 -14.51
N TYR A 142 -12.95 23.74 -13.53
CA TYR A 142 -13.31 23.78 -12.11
C TYR A 142 -13.42 25.21 -11.60
N GLN A 143 -12.53 26.10 -12.05
CA GLN A 143 -12.63 27.52 -11.76
C GLN A 143 -13.95 28.09 -12.27
N LYS A 144 -14.30 27.87 -13.55
CA LYS A 144 -15.57 28.31 -14.14
C LYS A 144 -16.79 27.77 -13.38
N PHE A 145 -16.71 26.51 -12.92
CA PHE A 145 -17.76 25.94 -12.10
C PHE A 145 -17.90 26.69 -10.77
N LEU A 146 -16.80 26.97 -10.07
CA LEU A 146 -16.83 27.68 -8.78
C LEU A 146 -17.28 29.14 -8.93
N GLU A 147 -16.89 29.81 -10.01
CA GLU A 147 -17.40 31.13 -10.38
C GLU A 147 -18.92 31.09 -10.58
N LYS A 148 -19.43 30.09 -11.30
CA LYS A 148 -20.88 29.90 -11.47
C LYS A 148 -21.61 29.64 -10.15
N VAL A 149 -21.00 28.89 -9.23
CA VAL A 149 -21.57 28.66 -7.88
C VAL A 149 -21.71 29.98 -7.13
N ILE A 150 -20.72 30.88 -7.24
CA ILE A 150 -20.79 32.22 -6.65
C ILE A 150 -21.94 33.03 -7.27
N GLU A 151 -22.04 33.05 -8.60
CA GLU A 151 -23.10 33.75 -9.33
C GLU A 151 -24.51 33.26 -8.94
N GLU A 152 -24.69 31.96 -8.69
CA GLU A 152 -25.98 31.37 -8.33
C GLU A 152 -26.33 31.56 -6.84
N SER A 153 -25.33 31.51 -5.95
CA SER A 153 -25.54 31.50 -4.51
C SER A 153 -25.70 32.89 -3.91
N ASN A 154 -25.04 33.93 -4.44
CA ASN A 154 -24.96 35.28 -3.85
C ASN A 154 -24.48 35.34 -2.36
N GLU A 155 -24.21 34.21 -1.70
CA GLU A 155 -23.74 34.14 -0.30
C GLU A 155 -22.21 34.28 -0.19
N PHE A 156 -21.51 34.04 -1.29
CA PHE A 156 -20.05 34.06 -1.37
C PHE A 156 -19.60 35.16 -2.33
N THR A 157 -18.47 35.77 -2.03
CA THR A 157 -17.84 36.79 -2.88
C THR A 157 -16.62 36.24 -3.61
N GLU A 158 -15.90 35.33 -2.97
CA GLU A 158 -14.69 34.71 -3.51
C GLU A 158 -14.79 33.18 -3.54
N VAL A 159 -14.12 32.56 -4.51
CA VAL A 159 -14.02 31.09 -4.62
C VAL A 159 -13.43 30.48 -3.36
N ARG A 160 -12.52 31.20 -2.69
CA ARG A 160 -11.90 30.76 -1.45
C ARG A 160 -12.92 30.56 -0.33
N GLU A 161 -13.91 31.44 -0.21
CA GLU A 161 -14.96 31.32 0.82
C GLU A 161 -15.81 30.06 0.62
N VAL A 162 -16.10 29.71 -0.65
CA VAL A 162 -16.80 28.47 -1.00
C VAL A 162 -15.96 27.25 -0.58
N MET A 163 -14.66 27.29 -0.82
CA MET A 163 -13.73 26.22 -0.43
C MET A 163 -13.64 26.07 1.09
N ASP A 164 -13.45 27.18 1.82
CA ASP A 164 -13.36 27.20 3.29
C ASP A 164 -14.68 26.68 3.93
N ARG A 165 -15.83 27.06 3.35
CA ARG A 165 -17.14 26.55 3.75
C ARG A 165 -17.26 25.05 3.51
N TYR A 166 -16.85 24.57 2.33
CA TYR A 166 -16.84 23.15 2.00
C TYR A 166 -15.94 22.36 2.95
N GLU A 167 -14.75 22.85 3.27
CA GLU A 167 -13.83 22.21 4.21
C GLU A 167 -14.44 22.10 5.60
N THR A 168 -15.06 23.17 6.08
CA THR A 168 -15.76 23.17 7.37
C THR A 168 -16.92 22.19 7.39
N LEU A 169 -17.75 22.16 6.33
CA LEU A 169 -18.86 21.22 6.21
C LEU A 169 -18.40 19.76 6.07
N SER A 170 -17.31 19.53 5.36
CA SER A 170 -16.71 18.20 5.19
C SER A 170 -16.13 17.69 6.51
N SER A 171 -15.47 18.56 7.27
CA SER A 171 -14.95 18.25 8.60
C SER A 171 -16.07 17.92 9.59
N THR A 172 -17.08 18.79 9.69
CA THR A 172 -18.25 18.57 10.55
C THR A 172 -19.03 17.31 10.16
N LYS A 173 -19.18 17.01 8.87
CA LYS A 173 -19.78 15.75 8.40
C LYS A 173 -18.98 14.52 8.87
N LYS A 174 -17.64 14.56 8.81
CA LYS A 174 -16.80 13.46 9.31
C LYS A 174 -16.98 13.26 10.81
N ASP A 175 -17.05 14.34 11.58
CA ASP A 175 -17.23 14.27 13.02
C ASP A 175 -18.63 13.79 13.42
N LEU A 176 -19.67 14.26 12.73
CA LEU A 176 -21.04 13.75 12.89
C LEU A 176 -21.12 12.27 12.58
N LYS A 177 -20.48 11.81 11.50
CA LYS A 177 -20.44 10.39 11.14
C LYS A 177 -19.76 9.55 12.22
N ARG A 178 -18.60 9.98 12.72
CA ARG A 178 -17.92 9.31 13.85
C ARG A 178 -18.80 9.24 15.10
N ARG A 179 -19.54 10.31 15.38
CA ARG A 179 -20.46 10.34 16.53
C ARG A 179 -21.62 9.36 16.33
N GLU A 180 -22.16 9.30 15.12
CA GLU A 180 -23.22 8.35 14.79
C GLU A 180 -22.74 6.90 14.92
N ASP A 181 -21.55 6.59 14.40
CA ASP A 181 -20.96 5.25 14.53
C ASP A 181 -20.81 4.85 16.01
N ARG A 182 -20.33 5.76 16.87
CA ARG A 182 -20.24 5.52 18.34
C ARG A 182 -21.61 5.37 19.00
N ASN A 183 -22.60 6.16 18.60
CA ASN A 183 -23.95 6.03 19.11
C ASN A 183 -24.55 4.68 18.72
N GLN A 184 -24.31 4.23 17.49
CA GLN A 184 -24.74 2.94 16.99
C GLN A 184 -24.10 1.79 17.79
N GLU A 185 -22.79 1.85 18.05
CA GLU A 185 -22.08 0.89 18.89
C GLU A 185 -22.66 0.82 20.31
N THR A 186 -22.98 1.97 20.93
CA THR A 186 -23.58 1.99 22.29
C THR A 186 -25.00 1.43 22.30
N VAL A 187 -25.80 1.73 21.28
CA VAL A 187 -27.15 1.15 21.12
C VAL A 187 -27.08 -0.36 20.92
N GLU A 188 -26.16 -0.85 20.09
CA GLU A 188 -25.92 -2.28 19.88
C GLU A 188 -25.44 -2.97 21.17
N GLY A 189 -24.56 -2.32 21.93
CA GLY A 189 -24.15 -2.76 23.26
C GLY A 189 -25.33 -2.94 24.21
N HIS A 190 -26.17 -1.92 24.36
CA HIS A 190 -27.36 -1.99 25.22
C HIS A 190 -28.39 -3.03 24.74
N LYS A 191 -28.58 -3.18 23.42
CA LYS A 191 -29.44 -4.24 22.87
C LYS A 191 -28.93 -5.64 23.22
N SER A 192 -27.62 -5.86 23.12
CA SER A 192 -26.97 -7.11 23.50
C SER A 192 -27.12 -7.41 24.99
N GLU A 193 -26.86 -6.42 25.85
CA GLU A 193 -27.06 -6.52 27.30
C GLU A 193 -28.51 -6.84 27.66
N GLN A 194 -29.48 -6.17 27.02
CA GLN A 194 -30.90 -6.42 27.22
C GLN A 194 -31.29 -7.84 26.80
N SER A 195 -30.77 -8.33 25.67
CA SER A 195 -31.02 -9.70 25.21
C SER A 195 -30.49 -10.71 26.22
N ARG A 196 -29.27 -10.52 26.71
CA ARG A 196 -28.65 -11.40 27.72
C ARG A 196 -29.43 -11.38 29.04
N TYR A 197 -29.91 -10.21 29.46
CA TYR A 197 -30.74 -10.10 30.66
C TYR A 197 -32.07 -10.84 30.51
N LYS A 198 -32.76 -10.68 29.38
CA LYS A 198 -34.02 -11.38 29.09
C LYS A 198 -33.83 -12.90 29.09
N GLU A 199 -32.77 -13.40 28.46
CA GLU A 199 -32.43 -14.82 28.44
C GLU A 199 -32.15 -15.35 29.86
N SER A 200 -31.34 -14.62 30.64
CA SER A 200 -31.06 -14.97 32.04
C SER A 200 -32.33 -15.03 32.89
N LYS A 201 -33.25 -14.06 32.74
CA LYS A 201 -34.53 -14.07 33.45
C LYS A 201 -35.48 -15.14 32.96
N ALA A 202 -35.51 -15.45 31.67
CA ALA A 202 -36.29 -16.57 31.14
C ALA A 202 -35.79 -17.91 31.74
N ASN A 203 -34.48 -18.11 31.82
CA ASN A 203 -33.89 -19.29 32.45
C ASN A 203 -34.21 -19.37 33.94
N GLU A 204 -34.21 -18.23 34.66
CA GLU A 204 -34.61 -18.17 36.06
C GLU A 204 -36.09 -18.57 36.26
N VAL A 205 -36.98 -18.06 35.41
CA VAL A 205 -38.42 -18.43 35.43
C VAL A 205 -38.60 -19.92 35.16
N LEU A 206 -37.88 -20.48 34.18
CA LEU A 206 -37.92 -21.93 33.90
C LEU A 206 -37.43 -22.74 35.10
N SER A 207 -36.33 -22.33 35.74
CA SER A 207 -35.81 -22.97 36.96
C SER A 207 -36.85 -22.94 38.10
N GLN A 208 -37.46 -21.78 38.35
CA GLN A 208 -38.51 -21.64 39.37
C GLN A 208 -39.75 -22.47 39.02
N ASN A 209 -40.13 -22.54 37.75
CA ASN A 209 -41.27 -23.36 37.31
C ASN A 209 -41.01 -24.86 37.53
N ASN A 210 -39.78 -25.33 37.28
CA ASN A 210 -39.38 -26.69 37.58
C ASN A 210 -39.48 -26.98 39.09
N VAL A 211 -39.01 -26.06 39.94
CA VAL A 211 -39.14 -26.18 41.41
C VAL A 211 -40.62 -26.21 41.83
N LEU A 212 -41.44 -25.30 41.30
CA LEU A 212 -42.88 -25.26 41.58
C LEU A 212 -43.57 -26.56 41.16
N SER A 213 -43.22 -27.12 40.01
CA SER A 213 -43.77 -28.39 39.54
C SER A 213 -43.42 -29.53 40.49
N GLY A 214 -42.16 -29.62 40.94
CA GLY A 214 -41.77 -30.61 41.94
C GLY A 214 -42.44 -30.42 43.31
N LEU A 215 -42.71 -29.18 43.72
CA LEU A 215 -43.47 -28.92 44.94
C LEU A 215 -44.95 -29.31 44.82
N ARG A 216 -45.57 -29.10 43.65
CA ARG A 216 -46.95 -29.53 43.37
C ARG A 216 -47.07 -31.04 43.38
N GLU A 217 -46.15 -31.74 42.72
CA GLU A 217 -46.12 -33.21 42.72
C GLU A 217 -46.05 -33.76 44.15
N ARG A 218 -45.17 -33.20 45.00
CA ARG A 218 -45.08 -33.58 46.42
C ARG A 218 -46.35 -33.28 47.21
N LEU A 219 -47.02 -32.16 46.92
CA LEU A 219 -48.28 -31.81 47.56
C LEU A 219 -49.36 -32.83 47.18
N ASP A 220 -49.49 -33.13 45.89
CA ASP A 220 -50.47 -34.08 45.34
C ASP A 220 -50.23 -35.49 45.90
N GLU A 221 -48.97 -35.92 45.99
CA GLU A 221 -48.59 -37.18 46.66
C GLU A 221 -48.99 -37.20 48.15
N SER A 222 -48.78 -36.10 48.88
CA SER A 222 -49.17 -36.02 50.28
C SER A 222 -50.69 -36.01 50.47
N ALA A 223 -51.42 -35.30 49.60
CA ALA A 223 -52.87 -35.22 49.63
C ALA A 223 -53.51 -36.58 49.26
N SER A 224 -52.96 -37.27 48.26
CA SER A 224 -53.37 -38.62 47.88
C SER A 224 -53.18 -39.61 49.04
N ARG A 225 -52.03 -39.57 49.72
CA ARG A 225 -51.79 -40.38 50.93
C ARG A 225 -52.76 -40.05 52.06
N ALA A 226 -53.02 -38.76 52.31
CA ALA A 226 -53.98 -38.34 53.33
C ALA A 226 -55.40 -38.87 53.03
N LEU A 227 -55.85 -38.77 51.78
CA LEU A 227 -57.13 -39.32 51.32
C LEU A 227 -57.20 -40.84 51.50
N GLN A 228 -56.12 -41.57 51.21
CA GLN A 228 -56.06 -43.02 51.46
C GLN A 228 -56.22 -43.35 52.95
N CYS A 229 -55.46 -42.68 53.83
CA CYS A 229 -55.58 -42.88 55.27
C CYS A 229 -56.97 -42.49 55.80
N GLU A 230 -57.59 -41.44 55.26
CA GLU A 230 -58.96 -41.05 55.62
C GLU A 230 -59.99 -42.10 55.16
N ALA A 231 -59.83 -42.66 53.97
CA ALA A 231 -60.65 -43.76 53.49
C ALA A 231 -60.52 -45.01 54.38
N GLU A 232 -59.31 -45.38 54.76
CA GLU A 232 -59.06 -46.47 55.72
C GLU A 232 -59.71 -46.17 57.09
N TRP A 233 -59.55 -44.94 57.59
CA TRP A 233 -60.14 -44.52 58.86
C TRP A 233 -61.67 -44.54 58.84
N THR A 234 -62.29 -44.07 57.75
CA THR A 234 -63.76 -44.10 57.60
C THR A 234 -64.28 -45.53 57.50
N GLN A 235 -63.56 -46.44 56.84
CA GLN A 235 -63.91 -47.86 56.83
C GLN A 235 -63.87 -48.45 58.25
N VAL A 236 -62.83 -48.16 59.03
CA VAL A 236 -62.73 -48.58 60.44
C VAL A 236 -63.88 -47.99 61.25
N LYS A 237 -64.16 -46.69 61.09
CA LYS A 237 -65.25 -46.00 61.80
C LYS A 237 -66.61 -46.61 61.47
N ASN A 238 -66.90 -46.90 60.20
CA ASN A 238 -68.13 -47.55 59.78
C ASN A 238 -68.25 -48.96 60.38
N SER A 239 -67.17 -49.74 60.36
CA SER A 239 -67.12 -51.07 60.99
C SER A 239 -67.39 -50.99 62.50
N VAL A 240 -66.83 -50.00 63.19
CA VAL A 240 -67.12 -49.75 64.62
C VAL A 240 -68.58 -49.32 64.83
N ALA A 241 -69.11 -48.44 63.99
CA ALA A 241 -70.52 -48.02 64.06
C ALA A 241 -71.47 -49.21 63.85
N ASP A 242 -71.20 -50.08 62.87
CA ASP A 242 -71.97 -51.31 62.62
C ASP A 242 -71.91 -52.25 63.84
N ARG A 243 -70.71 -52.51 64.39
CA ARG A 243 -70.57 -53.31 65.61
C ARG A 243 -71.28 -52.68 66.81
N THR A 244 -71.26 -51.36 66.93
CA THR A 244 -71.95 -50.63 68.01
C THR A 244 -73.46 -50.72 67.85
N LEU A 245 -73.98 -50.62 66.62
CA LEU A 245 -75.39 -50.82 66.30
C LEU A 245 -75.82 -52.25 66.61
N GLN A 246 -75.06 -53.25 66.17
CA GLN A 246 -75.30 -54.66 66.50
C GLN A 246 -75.33 -54.88 68.01
N LEU A 247 -74.37 -54.31 68.75
CA LEU A 247 -74.36 -54.37 70.21
C LEU A 247 -75.62 -53.71 70.78
N GLY A 248 -76.01 -52.53 70.30
CA GLY A 248 -77.25 -51.85 70.70
C GLY A 248 -78.51 -52.67 70.44
N MET A 249 -78.62 -53.31 69.27
CA MET A 249 -79.71 -54.23 68.94
C MET A 249 -79.74 -55.43 69.89
N ILE A 250 -78.59 -56.04 70.18
CA ILE A 250 -78.48 -57.12 71.17
C ILE A 250 -78.96 -56.64 72.54
N ARG A 251 -78.56 -55.44 72.97
CA ARG A 251 -79.01 -54.86 74.26
C ARG A 251 -80.52 -54.68 74.31
N VAL A 252 -81.12 -54.10 73.27
CA VAL A 252 -82.58 -53.90 73.20
C VAL A 252 -83.32 -55.24 73.13
N ALA A 253 -82.88 -56.18 72.31
CA ALA A 253 -83.49 -57.51 72.22
C ALA A 253 -83.40 -58.25 73.57
N THR A 254 -82.26 -58.16 74.25
CA THR A 254 -82.05 -58.73 75.59
C THR A 254 -82.98 -58.08 76.62
N HIS A 255 -83.09 -56.75 76.59
CA HIS A 255 -84.00 -56.00 77.47
C HIS A 255 -85.46 -56.40 77.24
N ASN A 256 -85.89 -56.46 75.97
CA ASN A 256 -87.25 -56.88 75.59
C ASN A 256 -87.55 -58.32 76.04
N LEU A 257 -86.60 -59.24 75.87
CA LEU A 257 -86.73 -60.63 76.35
C LEU A 257 -86.77 -60.68 77.88
N CYS A 258 -85.96 -59.89 78.58
CA CYS A 258 -85.98 -59.83 80.04
C CYS A 258 -87.31 -59.26 80.55
N GLN A 259 -87.85 -58.21 79.93
CA GLN A 259 -89.19 -57.70 80.24
C GLN A 259 -90.26 -58.77 80.02
N LEU A 260 -90.18 -59.53 78.91
CA LEU A 260 -91.12 -60.62 78.64
C LEU A 260 -91.04 -61.71 79.72
N VAL A 261 -89.83 -62.12 80.10
CA VAL A 261 -89.58 -63.07 81.18
C VAL A 261 -90.14 -62.56 82.51
N SER A 262 -89.93 -61.29 82.85
CA SER A 262 -90.51 -60.67 84.03
C SER A 262 -92.04 -60.69 83.97
N ARG A 263 -92.65 -60.34 82.83
CA ARG A 263 -94.12 -60.37 82.65
C ARG A 263 -94.73 -61.78 82.76
N TYR A 264 -94.02 -62.82 82.33
CA TYR A 264 -94.49 -64.20 82.52
C TYR A 264 -94.29 -64.72 83.95
N ARG A 265 -93.30 -64.19 84.67
CA ARG A 265 -93.07 -64.49 86.10
C ARG A 265 -94.07 -63.74 86.99
N ASP A 266 -94.47 -62.54 86.58
CA ASP A 266 -95.38 -61.62 87.27
C ASP A 266 -96.77 -61.57 86.58
N GLN A 267 -97.44 -62.72 86.44
CA GLN A 267 -98.88 -62.71 86.14
C GLN A 267 -99.66 -62.17 87.35
N GLY A 268 -99.76 -60.84 87.43
CA GLY A 268 -100.59 -60.10 88.38
C GLY A 268 -99.90 -58.88 89.00
N ASP A 269 -99.41 -57.94 88.20
CA ASP A 269 -99.56 -56.48 88.43
C ASP A 269 -98.73 -55.69 87.41
N ASP A 270 -99.35 -54.62 86.88
CA ASP A 270 -98.69 -53.62 86.05
C ASP A 270 -97.76 -52.80 86.97
N ILE A 271 -96.45 -53.03 86.89
CA ILE A 271 -95.45 -52.26 87.64
C ILE A 271 -94.52 -51.58 86.64
N ASP A 272 -94.57 -50.24 86.64
CA ASP A 272 -93.49 -49.37 86.22
C ASP A 272 -92.23 -49.76 87.01
N LEU A 273 -91.35 -50.56 86.40
CA LEU A 273 -90.07 -50.93 86.99
C LEU A 273 -89.05 -49.82 86.73
N ASP A 274 -88.65 -49.18 87.83
CA ASP A 274 -87.65 -48.12 87.92
C ASP A 274 -86.39 -48.33 87.06
N ASP A 275 -85.99 -47.24 86.41
CA ASP A 275 -85.09 -47.08 85.26
C ASP A 275 -83.58 -47.28 85.56
N GLU A 276 -83.18 -47.67 86.77
CA GLU A 276 -81.76 -47.73 87.17
C GLU A 276 -81.17 -49.14 87.32
N VAL A 277 -81.97 -50.20 87.55
CA VAL A 277 -81.44 -51.57 87.78
C VAL A 277 -81.29 -52.38 86.47
N LEU A 278 -81.84 -51.91 85.34
CA LEU A 278 -81.80 -52.62 84.05
C LEU A 278 -80.63 -52.25 83.14
N GLN A 279 -79.58 -51.54 83.57
CA GLN A 279 -78.58 -51.05 82.61
C GLN A 279 -77.53 -52.08 82.16
N VAL A 280 -77.29 -53.17 82.91
CA VAL A 280 -76.28 -54.17 82.57
C VAL A 280 -76.89 -55.33 81.79
N THR A 281 -76.66 -55.36 80.48
CA THR A 281 -77.15 -56.40 79.55
C THR A 281 -76.81 -57.82 79.99
N SER A 282 -75.64 -58.01 80.63
CA SER A 282 -75.19 -59.31 81.13
C SER A 282 -76.11 -59.86 82.23
N GLU A 283 -76.64 -58.99 83.08
CA GLU A 283 -77.53 -59.39 84.18
C GLU A 283 -78.94 -59.70 83.65
N GLN A 284 -79.43 -58.94 82.67
CA GLN A 284 -80.66 -59.24 81.94
C GLN A 284 -80.58 -60.61 81.22
N LEU A 285 -79.47 -60.87 80.51
CA LEU A 285 -79.21 -62.16 79.85
C LEU A 285 -79.17 -63.32 80.86
N ALA A 286 -78.50 -63.15 82.00
CA ALA A 286 -78.45 -64.17 83.05
C ALA A 286 -79.86 -64.48 83.61
N ARG A 287 -80.72 -63.47 83.72
CA ARG A 287 -82.11 -63.62 84.20
C ARG A 287 -82.99 -64.33 83.17
N VAL A 288 -82.86 -63.99 81.89
CA VAL A 288 -83.51 -64.71 80.78
C VAL A 288 -83.01 -66.16 80.72
N GLN A 289 -81.70 -66.38 80.85
CA GLN A 289 -81.10 -67.71 80.88
C GLN A 289 -81.63 -68.55 82.04
N GLN A 290 -81.68 -67.99 83.26
CA GLN A 290 -82.21 -68.70 84.42
C GLN A 290 -83.68 -69.08 84.20
N PHE A 291 -84.50 -68.18 83.65
CA PHE A 291 -85.89 -68.50 83.35
C PHE A 291 -86.03 -69.58 82.27
N VAL A 292 -85.21 -69.55 81.22
CA VAL A 292 -85.21 -70.60 80.19
C VAL A 292 -84.74 -71.93 80.78
N LEU A 293 -83.73 -71.94 81.65
CA LEU A 293 -83.25 -73.13 82.38
C LEU A 293 -84.31 -73.67 83.34
N ASP A 294 -85.01 -72.80 84.06
CA ASP A 294 -86.12 -73.16 84.93
C ASP A 294 -87.28 -73.75 84.10
N LEU A 295 -87.65 -73.12 82.98
CA LEU A 295 -88.66 -73.65 82.05
C LEU A 295 -88.23 -75.00 81.46
N THR A 296 -87.00 -75.15 80.99
CA THR A 296 -86.49 -76.43 80.46
C THR A 296 -86.48 -77.50 81.53
N ALA A 297 -86.04 -77.18 82.75
CA ALA A 297 -86.11 -78.11 83.88
C ALA A 297 -87.55 -78.49 84.27
N ILE A 298 -88.52 -77.57 84.13
CA ILE A 298 -89.96 -77.85 84.30
C ILE A 298 -90.47 -78.75 83.18
N THR A 299 -90.22 -78.44 81.90
CA THR A 299 -90.62 -79.32 80.78
C THR A 299 -89.93 -80.67 80.83
N ASP A 300 -88.68 -80.76 81.25
CA ASP A 300 -87.97 -82.04 81.44
C ASP A 300 -88.48 -82.83 82.64
N ARG A 301 -89.05 -82.16 83.65
CA ARG A 301 -89.80 -82.80 84.75
C ARG A 301 -91.20 -83.24 84.29
N VAL A 302 -91.89 -82.47 83.47
CA VAL A 302 -93.17 -82.85 82.87
C VAL A 302 -92.99 -84.00 81.87
N ALA A 303 -91.91 -84.00 81.09
CA ALA A 303 -91.54 -85.09 80.20
C ALA A 303 -91.13 -86.36 80.97
N ARG A 304 -90.43 -86.23 82.10
CA ARG A 304 -90.17 -87.37 83.01
C ARG A 304 -91.41 -87.87 83.73
N GLY A 305 -92.31 -86.98 84.14
CA GLY A 305 -93.62 -87.36 84.69
C GLY A 305 -94.55 -87.98 83.65
N ALA A 306 -94.40 -87.65 82.36
CA ALA A 306 -95.09 -88.34 81.27
C ALA A 306 -94.51 -89.73 80.97
N ILE A 307 -93.25 -89.99 81.35
CA ILE A 307 -92.62 -91.31 81.24
C ILE A 307 -92.98 -92.21 82.45
N GLU A 308 -93.14 -91.65 83.65
CA GLU A 308 -93.63 -92.42 84.82
C GLU A 308 -95.11 -92.86 84.68
N VAL A 309 -95.92 -92.17 83.86
CA VAL A 309 -97.28 -92.62 83.50
C VAL A 309 -97.28 -93.80 82.52
N ASP A 310 -96.16 -94.08 81.85
CA ASP A 310 -96.00 -95.25 80.96
C ASP A 310 -95.39 -96.47 81.68
N GLU A 311 -94.92 -96.34 82.94
CA GLU A 311 -94.37 -97.45 83.75
C GLU A 311 -95.29 -97.95 84.89
N GLU A 312 -96.36 -97.23 85.27
CA GLU A 312 -97.45 -97.77 86.14
C GLU A 312 -98.61 -98.43 85.34
N SER A 313 -98.36 -98.76 84.07
CA SER A 313 -99.18 -99.65 83.22
C SER A 313 -98.72 -101.12 83.26
N ASP A 314 -97.88 -101.52 84.23
CA ASP A 314 -97.69 -102.93 84.59
C ASP A 314 -97.34 -103.05 86.09
N TYR A 315 -98.35 -103.45 86.87
CA TYR A 315 -98.40 -103.91 88.28
C TYR A 315 -98.84 -102.95 89.40
#